data_AF-A0A941P7Z2-F1
#
_entry.id   AF-A0A941P7Z2-F1
#
_cell.length_a   1.000
_cell.length_b   1.000
_cell.length_c   1.000
_cell.angle_alpha   90.00
_cell.angle_beta   90.00
_cell.angle_gamma   90.00
#
_symmetry.space_group_name_H-M   'P 1'
#
loop_
_entity.id
_entity.type
_entity.pdbx_description
1 polymer ?
#
loop_
_entity_poly.entity_id
_entity_poly.type
_entity_poly.pdbx_seq_one_letter_code
_entity_poly.pdbx_strand_id
1 'polypeptide(L)'
;MHLNELKALHVSEVLKQAEALEIENPARLRKQELMFAIIKKRARGGEQVIADGVLEILPDGFGFLRSPDTSYTASTDDIYISPSQVRRFNLHTGDMIEGEV
;
A
#
# COMPACT_ATOMS: atom_id res chain seq x y z
N MET A 1 -0.07 8.93 -7.11
CA MET A 1 1.08 8.77 -6.19
C MET A 1 1.36 7.28 -6.02
N HIS A 2 2.61 6.84 -6.10
CA HIS A 2 2.97 5.43 -5.85
C HIS A 2 3.24 5.15 -4.38
N LEU A 3 2.64 4.09 -3.85
CA LEU A 3 2.82 3.66 -2.46
C LEU A 3 4.27 3.27 -2.15
N ASN A 4 4.95 2.66 -3.13
CA ASN A 4 6.35 2.24 -3.00
C ASN A 4 7.32 3.41 -2.86
N GLU A 5 7.01 4.57 -3.46
CA GLU A 5 7.80 5.80 -3.28
C GLU A 5 7.77 6.24 -1.80
N LEU A 6 6.59 6.17 -1.17
CA LEU A 6 6.43 6.55 0.24
C LEU A 6 7.15 5.57 1.19
N LYS A 7 7.13 4.27 0.87
CA LYS A 7 7.85 3.24 1.63
C LYS A 7 9.36 3.43 1.58
N ALA A 8 9.91 3.81 0.42
CA ALA A 8 11.35 4.01 0.22
C ALA A 8 11.93 5.23 0.96
N LEU A 9 11.09 6.21 1.32
CA LEU A 9 11.56 7.42 2.01
C LEU A 9 12.05 7.14 3.44
N HIS A 10 13.06 7.90 3.86
CA HIS A 10 13.47 7.93 5.27
C HIS A 10 12.34 8.50 6.13
N VAL A 11 12.22 8.02 7.38
CA VAL A 11 11.13 8.42 8.29
C VAL A 11 11.03 9.93 8.49
N SER A 12 12.16 10.66 8.43
CA SER A 12 12.18 12.12 8.51
C SER A 12 11.47 12.80 7.34
N GLU A 13 11.58 12.25 6.13
CA GLU A 13 10.90 12.81 4.95
C GLU A 13 9.40 12.48 4.98
N VAL A 14 9.03 11.29 5.45
CA VAL A 14 7.62 10.93 5.68
C VAL A 14 7.00 11.86 6.72
N LEU A 15 7.71 12.18 7.81
CA LEU A 15 7.25 13.12 8.82
C LEU A 15 7.03 14.53 8.25
N LYS A 16 7.98 15.06 7.47
CA LYS A 16 7.83 16.36 6.79
C LYS A 16 6.60 16.40 5.88
N GLN A 17 6.35 15.33 5.13
CA GLN A 17 5.16 15.24 4.29
C GLN A 17 3.88 15.21 5.12
N ALA A 18 3.87 14.51 6.25
CA ALA A 18 2.73 14.47 7.16
C ALA A 18 2.44 15.86 7.75
N GLU A 19 3.46 16.61 8.15
CA GLU A 19 3.34 17.99 8.63
C GLU A 19 2.79 18.93 7.54
N ALA A 20 3.32 18.83 6.31
CA ALA A 20 2.85 19.62 5.17
C ALA A 20 1.39 19.33 4.79
N LEU A 21 0.90 18.13 5.08
CA LEU A 21 -0.49 17.70 4.87
C LEU A 21 -1.40 17.98 6.07
N GLU A 22 -0.88 18.69 7.09
CA GLU A 22 -1.59 19.03 8.32
C GLU A 22 -2.19 17.78 9.00
N ILE A 23 -1.38 16.72 9.10
CA ILE A 23 -1.74 15.53 9.89
C ILE A 23 -1.49 15.85 11.36
N GLU A 24 -2.44 15.50 12.22
CA GLU A 24 -2.34 15.78 13.66
C GLU A 24 -1.30 14.89 14.35
N ASN A 25 -0.46 15.51 15.18
CA ASN A 25 0.55 14.84 16.02
C ASN A 25 1.39 13.78 15.29
N PRO A 26 1.99 14.07 14.11
CA PRO A 26 2.67 13.07 13.29
C PRO A 26 3.90 12.48 14.01
N ALA A 27 4.57 13.26 14.85
CA ALA A 27 5.72 12.79 15.64
C ALA A 27 5.41 11.66 16.64
N ARG A 28 4.12 11.40 16.94
CA ARG A 28 3.70 10.28 17.81
C ARG A 28 3.40 9.00 17.04
N LEU A 29 3.33 9.07 15.71
CA LEU A 29 2.96 7.97 14.85
C LEU A 29 4.20 7.19 14.40
N ARG A 30 4.07 5.87 14.30
CA ARG A 30 5.05 5.02 13.64
C ARG A 30 5.07 5.31 12.13
N LYS A 31 6.17 4.94 11.45
CA LYS A 31 6.29 5.15 9.99
C LYS A 31 5.09 4.60 9.21
N GLN A 32 4.59 3.41 9.55
CA GLN A 32 3.38 2.84 8.92
C GLN A 32 2.14 3.71 9.13
N GLU A 33 1.89 4.16 10.36
CA GLU A 33 0.75 5.01 10.69
C GLU A 33 0.83 6.37 9.96
N LEU A 34 2.03 6.93 9.86
CA LEU A 34 2.30 8.13 9.06
C LEU A 34 1.98 7.90 7.59
N MET A 35 2.48 6.81 6.99
CA MET A 35 2.22 6.47 5.60
C MET A 35 0.71 6.34 5.34
N PHE A 36 -0.01 5.61 6.19
CA PHE A 36 -1.45 5.43 6.07
C PHE A 36 -2.20 6.77 6.18
N ALA A 37 -1.80 7.64 7.12
CA ALA A 37 -2.42 8.95 7.29
C ALA A 37 -2.18 9.86 6.07
N ILE A 38 -0.98 9.85 5.50
CA ILE A 38 -0.63 10.59 4.26
C ILE A 38 -1.48 10.10 3.09
N ILE A 39 -1.50 8.78 2.85
CA ILE A 39 -2.27 8.15 1.79
C ILE A 39 -3.74 8.54 1.90
N LYS A 40 -4.32 8.41 3.10
CA LYS A 40 -5.72 8.76 3.38
C LYS A 40 -6.02 10.24 3.15
N LYS A 41 -5.11 11.15 3.53
CA LYS A 41 -5.30 12.59 3.32
C LYS A 41 -5.26 12.94 1.83
N ARG A 42 -4.30 12.40 1.07
CA ARG A 42 -4.17 12.63 -0.38
C ARG A 42 -5.35 12.05 -1.17
N ALA A 43 -5.75 10.82 -0.86
CA ALA A 43 -6.92 10.19 -1.47
C ALA A 43 -8.21 11.01 -1.26
N ARG A 44 -8.40 11.59 -0.06
CA ARG A 44 -9.52 12.52 0.21
C ARG A 44 -9.43 13.82 -0.58
N GLY A 45 -8.23 14.22 -1.01
CA GLY A 45 -8.00 15.34 -1.92
C GLY A 45 -8.24 15.01 -3.39
N GLY A 46 -8.60 13.77 -3.72
CA GLY A 46 -8.82 13.30 -5.10
C GLY A 46 -7.56 12.81 -5.81
N GLU A 47 -6.43 12.69 -5.09
CA GLU A 47 -5.24 12.08 -5.66
C GLU A 47 -5.39 10.56 -5.73
N GLN A 48 -5.11 9.97 -6.89
CA GLN A 48 -5.09 8.52 -7.06
C GLN A 48 -3.86 7.92 -6.36
N VAL A 49 -4.09 6.86 -5.60
CA VAL A 49 -3.05 6.10 -4.93
C VAL A 49 -2.84 4.83 -5.72
N ILE A 50 -1.64 4.66 -6.27
CA ILE A 50 -1.27 3.48 -7.05
C ILE A 50 -0.34 2.64 -6.19
N ALA A 51 -0.53 1.32 -6.24
CA ALA A 51 0.42 0.40 -5.66
C ALA A 51 0.58 -0.84 -6.53
N ASP A 52 1.69 -1.52 -6.30
CA ASP A 52 2.10 -2.69 -7.06
C ASP A 52 2.64 -3.80 -6.14
N GLY A 53 2.62 -5.02 -6.66
CA GLY A 53 3.21 -6.18 -6.00
C GLY A 53 2.86 -7.49 -6.70
N VAL A 54 3.43 -8.57 -6.18
CA VAL A 54 3.23 -9.92 -6.72
C VAL A 54 2.08 -10.58 -5.98
N LEU A 55 1.07 -11.05 -6.71
CA LEU A 55 -0.12 -11.66 -6.14
C LEU A 55 0.19 -13.04 -5.52
N GLU A 56 -0.26 -13.24 -4.28
CA GLU A 56 -0.40 -14.55 -3.65
C GLU A 56 -1.88 -14.81 -3.36
N ILE A 57 -2.46 -15.84 -3.98
CA ILE A 57 -3.83 -16.27 -3.74
C ILE A 57 -3.84 -17.35 -2.65
N LEU A 58 -4.70 -17.17 -1.64
CA LEU A 58 -4.92 -18.09 -0.54
C LEU A 58 -6.05 -19.09 -0.85
N PRO A 59 -6.18 -20.20 -0.09
CA PRO A 59 -7.17 -21.26 -0.37
C PRO A 59 -8.63 -20.78 -0.47
N ASP A 60 -8.97 -19.71 0.26
CA ASP A 60 -10.32 -19.12 0.24
C ASP A 60 -10.58 -18.24 -0.99
N GLY A 61 -9.61 -18.12 -1.89
CA GLY A 61 -9.72 -17.44 -3.19
C GLY A 61 -9.52 -15.92 -3.16
N PHE A 62 -9.26 -15.32 -2.01
CA PHE A 62 -8.72 -13.96 -1.90
C PHE A 62 -7.20 -14.00 -1.94
N GLY A 63 -6.56 -12.85 -2.15
CA GLY A 63 -5.10 -12.78 -2.18
C GLY A 63 -4.54 -11.49 -1.63
N PHE A 64 -3.22 -11.43 -1.61
CA PHE A 64 -2.46 -10.26 -1.20
C PHE A 64 -1.38 -9.95 -2.22
N LEU A 65 -1.15 -8.67 -2.52
CA LEU A 65 0.04 -8.23 -3.24
C LEU A 65 1.21 -8.17 -2.26
N ARG A 66 2.20 -9.04 -2.48
CA ARG A 66 3.42 -9.14 -1.69
C ARG A 66 4.50 -8.26 -2.29
N SER A 67 5.31 -7.64 -1.42
CA SER A 67 6.44 -6.80 -1.85
C SER A 67 7.76 -7.58 -1.92
N PRO A 68 8.63 -7.29 -2.91
CA PRO A 68 10.01 -7.77 -2.90
C PRO A 68 10.80 -7.30 -1.68
N ASP A 69 10.47 -6.14 -1.10
CA ASP A 69 11.16 -5.58 0.08
C ASP A 69 11.01 -6.46 1.32
N THR A 70 9.91 -7.21 1.40
CA THR A 70 9.64 -8.16 2.48
C THR A 70 9.99 -9.59 2.07
N SER A 71 10.77 -9.79 0.99
CA SER A 71 11.05 -11.11 0.42
C SER A 71 9.79 -11.92 0.12
N TYR A 72 8.71 -11.24 -0.29
CA TYR A 72 7.38 -11.81 -0.51
C TYR A 72 6.75 -12.49 0.72
N THR A 73 7.25 -12.20 1.92
CA THR A 73 6.65 -12.69 3.16
C THR A 73 5.48 -11.82 3.57
N ALA A 74 4.56 -12.44 4.32
CA ALA A 74 3.36 -11.77 4.79
C ALA A 74 3.70 -10.54 5.65
N SER A 75 3.15 -9.40 5.24
CA SER A 75 3.36 -8.10 5.87
C SER A 75 2.01 -7.44 6.15
N THR A 76 1.99 -6.58 7.17
CA THR A 76 0.84 -5.72 7.46
C THR A 76 0.57 -4.70 6.36
N ASP A 77 1.55 -4.47 5.48
CA ASP A 77 1.50 -3.50 4.39
C ASP A 77 1.11 -4.13 3.04
N ASP A 78 0.69 -5.39 3.06
CA ASP A 78 0.25 -6.11 1.86
C ASP A 78 -1.14 -5.65 1.43
N ILE A 79 -1.35 -5.57 0.12
CA ILE A 79 -2.59 -5.03 -0.45
C ILE A 79 -3.56 -6.17 -0.68
N TYR A 80 -4.72 -6.09 -0.05
CA TYR A 80 -5.78 -7.08 -0.20
C TYR A 80 -6.38 -7.07 -1.60
N ILE A 81 -6.54 -8.25 -2.18
CA ILE A 81 -7.25 -8.49 -3.44
C ILE A 81 -8.44 -9.40 -3.18
N SER A 82 -9.63 -8.93 -3.52
CA SER A 82 -10.88 -9.67 -3.32
C SER A 82 -11.01 -10.86 -4.28
N PRO A 83 -11.73 -11.94 -3.89
CA PRO A 83 -11.99 -13.06 -4.80
C PRO A 83 -12.71 -12.66 -6.10
N SER A 84 -13.51 -11.59 -6.05
CA SER A 84 -14.20 -11.06 -7.24
C SER A 84 -13.22 -10.43 -8.22
N GLN A 85 -12.21 -9.69 -7.75
CA GLN A 85 -11.12 -9.17 -8.60
C GLN A 85 -10.29 -10.32 -9.20
N VAL A 86 -9.90 -11.31 -8.38
CA VAL A 86 -9.17 -12.51 -8.84
C VAL A 86 -9.91 -13.17 -10.01
N ARG A 87 -11.22 -13.42 -9.85
CA ARG A 87 -12.05 -14.06 -10.89
C ARG A 87 -12.27 -13.16 -12.10
N ARG A 88 -12.59 -11.89 -11.89
CA ARG A 88 -12.92 -10.95 -12.97
C ARG A 88 -11.77 -10.77 -13.95
N PHE A 89 -10.54 -10.72 -13.45
CA PHE A 89 -9.34 -10.50 -14.26
C PHE A 89 -8.56 -11.78 -14.54
N ASN A 90 -9.09 -12.95 -14.13
CA ASN A 90 -8.43 -14.25 -14.30
C ASN A 90 -6.99 -14.25 -13.77
N LEU A 91 -6.82 -13.73 -12.55
CA LEU A 91 -5.52 -13.56 -11.92
C LEU A 91 -5.02 -14.87 -11.30
N HIS A 92 -3.71 -15.04 -11.27
CA HIS A 92 -3.02 -16.21 -10.74
C HIS A 92 -1.93 -15.79 -9.74
N THR A 93 -1.61 -16.68 -8.79
CA THR A 93 -0.46 -16.50 -7.91
C THR A 93 0.80 -16.35 -8.75
N GLY A 94 1.59 -15.31 -8.47
CA GLY A 94 2.79 -14.95 -9.23
C GLY A 94 2.59 -13.81 -10.22
N ASP A 95 1.34 -13.40 -10.49
CA ASP A 95 1.07 -12.25 -11.35
C ASP A 95 1.59 -10.95 -10.70
N MET A 96 2.33 -10.16 -11.47
CA MET A 96 2.68 -8.79 -11.09
C MET A 96 1.49 -7.88 -11.38
N ILE A 97 0.99 -7.19 -10.37
CA ILE A 97 -0.20 -6.35 -10.46
C ILE A 97 0.18 -4.94 -10.04
N GLU A 98 -0.35 -3.96 -10.78
CA GLU A 98 -0.30 -2.54 -10.47
C GLU A 98 -1.72 -1.98 -10.61
N GLY A 99 -2.16 -1.15 -9.67
CA GLY A 99 -3.49 -0.56 -9.73
C GLY A 99 -3.76 0.48 -8.65
N GLU A 100 -4.90 1.15 -8.80
CA GLU A 100 -5.42 2.10 -7.82
C GLU A 100 -5.93 1.37 -6.57
N VAL A 101 -5.65 1.92 -5.38
CA VAL A 101 -5.95 1.34 -4.06
C VAL A 101 -6.86 2.22 -3.22
#